data_AF-A0A835KJG4-F1
#
_entry.id   AF-A0A835KJG4-F1
#
_cell.length_a   1.000
_cell.length_b   1.000
_cell.length_c   1.000
_cell.angle_alpha   90.00
_cell.angle_beta   90.00
_cell.angle_gamma   90.00
#
_symmetry.space_group_name_H-M   'P 1'
#
loop_
_entity.id
_entity.type
_entity.pdbx_description
1 polymer ?
#
loop_
_entity_poly.entity_id
_entity_poly.type
_entity_poly.pdbx_seq_one_letter_code
_entity_poly.pdbx_strand_id
1 'polypeptide(L)'
;MALLTDEYSSQELLQAQLQLWHQSLGFFKSVALAIAIDLHIPDGVHRLGGAATLPEILAEAGISPCRLRDLRRVMRVLTVSGGIFTVQRQPSHSEDVVYKLTAASHLLVRDNKSSRTMSLLPNVHLMLTACRHGFCMIGAMMTVSKYSKTIPSRDAGGKIIIIDMVMGSESPDIKHVETQVLYDLMIMNFNGVERDEQEWNKIFVEAGFKQYKIMPVLGVRSIIELYP
;
A
#
# COMPACT_ATOMS: atom_id res chain seq x y z
N MET A 1 -22.44 -31.94 -0.54
CA MET A 1 -21.49 -32.24 0.57
C MET A 1 -20.98 -33.67 0.51
N ALA A 2 -21.80 -34.70 0.22
CA ALA A 2 -21.34 -36.10 0.17
C ALA A 2 -20.36 -36.45 -0.97
N LEU A 3 -20.31 -35.66 -2.06
CA LEU A 3 -19.39 -35.92 -3.18
C LEU A 3 -17.97 -35.38 -2.97
N LEU A 4 -17.77 -34.42 -2.06
CA LEU A 4 -16.44 -33.82 -1.81
C LEU A 4 -15.61 -34.63 -0.80
N THR A 5 -16.27 -35.51 -0.02
CA THR A 5 -15.63 -36.30 1.03
C THR A 5 -14.93 -37.57 0.53
N ASP A 6 -15.21 -38.00 -0.71
CA ASP A 6 -14.50 -39.10 -1.36
C ASP A 6 -13.17 -38.64 -1.99
N GLU A 7 -13.03 -37.36 -2.32
CA GLU A 7 -11.84 -36.79 -2.95
C GLU A 7 -10.89 -36.05 -1.97
N TYR A 8 -11.41 -35.53 -0.86
CA TYR A 8 -10.64 -34.71 0.08
C TYR A 8 -10.92 -35.06 1.53
N SER A 9 -9.88 -35.01 2.37
CA SER A 9 -10.03 -35.19 3.81
C SER A 9 -10.76 -34.01 4.46
N SER A 10 -11.44 -34.26 5.59
CA SER A 10 -12.11 -33.22 6.37
C SER A 10 -11.18 -32.08 6.79
N GLN A 11 -9.89 -32.37 7.03
CA GLN A 11 -8.89 -31.37 7.40
C GLN A 11 -8.54 -30.46 6.22
N GLU A 12 -8.37 -31.02 5.02
CA GLU A 12 -8.13 -30.24 3.79
C GLU A 12 -9.31 -29.33 3.48
N LEU A 13 -10.54 -29.83 3.63
CA LEU A 13 -11.75 -29.01 3.44
C LEU A 13 -11.82 -27.85 4.44
N LEU A 14 -11.44 -28.07 5.70
CA LEU A 14 -11.41 -27.00 6.71
C LEU A 14 -10.34 -25.94 6.40
N GLN A 15 -9.17 -26.35 5.93
CA GLN A 15 -8.12 -25.41 5.50
C GLN A 15 -8.55 -24.62 4.26
N ALA A 16 -9.15 -25.28 3.28
CA ALA A 16 -9.70 -24.62 2.09
C ALA A 16 -10.79 -23.61 2.48
N GLN A 17 -11.68 -23.96 3.41
CA GLN A 17 -12.70 -23.05 3.93
C GLN A 17 -12.08 -21.82 4.62
N LEU A 18 -11.07 -22.02 5.46
CA LEU A 18 -10.34 -20.92 6.10
C LEU A 18 -9.67 -20.01 5.06
N GLN A 19 -9.04 -20.58 4.04
CA GLN A 19 -8.40 -19.84 2.95
C GLN A 19 -9.42 -18.99 2.17
N LEU A 20 -10.57 -19.58 1.80
CA LEU A 20 -11.64 -18.85 1.11
C LEU A 20 -12.19 -17.70 1.95
N TRP A 21 -12.40 -17.91 3.26
CA TRP A 21 -12.80 -16.84 4.16
C TRP A 21 -11.73 -15.75 4.30
N HIS A 22 -10.46 -16.13 4.43
CA HIS A 22 -9.36 -15.16 4.53
C HIS A 22 -9.30 -14.27 3.28
N GLN A 23 -9.42 -14.88 2.10
CA GLN A 23 -9.43 -14.15 0.82
C GLN A 23 -10.67 -13.25 0.72
N SER A 24 -11.85 -13.79 1.01
CA SER A 24 -13.13 -13.07 0.92
C SER A 24 -13.21 -11.89 1.87
N LEU A 25 -12.59 -12.00 3.05
CA LEU A 25 -12.56 -10.92 4.05
C LEU A 25 -11.38 -9.96 3.86
N GLY A 26 -10.50 -10.22 2.87
CA GLY A 26 -9.30 -9.42 2.61
C GLY A 26 -9.60 -7.94 2.37
N PHE A 27 -10.73 -7.60 1.74
CA PHE A 27 -11.12 -6.21 1.49
C PHE A 27 -11.31 -5.39 2.76
N PHE A 28 -11.66 -6.02 3.90
CA PHE A 28 -11.80 -5.32 5.18
C PHE A 28 -10.46 -4.80 5.71
N LYS A 29 -9.33 -5.34 5.26
CA LYS A 29 -7.99 -4.78 5.54
C LYS A 29 -7.89 -3.37 4.95
N SER A 30 -8.28 -3.20 3.69
CA SER A 30 -8.31 -1.90 3.00
C SER A 30 -9.34 -0.94 3.60
N VAL A 31 -10.52 -1.43 3.99
CA VAL A 31 -11.54 -0.61 4.67
C VAL A 31 -11.03 -0.08 6.00
N ALA A 32 -10.40 -0.94 6.81
CA ALA A 32 -9.83 -0.53 8.10
C ALA A 32 -8.71 0.51 7.91
N LEU A 33 -7.83 0.30 6.93
CA LEU A 33 -6.75 1.24 6.60
C LEU A 33 -7.32 2.61 6.17
N ALA A 34 -8.35 2.59 5.34
CA ALA A 34 -9.00 3.80 4.87
C ALA A 34 -9.69 4.57 6.01
N ILE A 35 -10.38 3.88 6.93
CA ILE A 35 -10.95 4.49 8.14
C ILE A 35 -9.85 5.17 8.97
N ALA A 36 -8.70 4.53 9.14
CA ALA A 36 -7.60 5.13 9.90
C ALA A 36 -7.03 6.38 9.25
N ILE A 37 -6.93 6.40 7.92
CA ILE A 37 -6.51 7.58 7.16
C ILE A 37 -7.55 8.71 7.27
N ASP A 38 -8.83 8.41 7.07
CA ASP A 38 -9.91 9.41 7.09
C ASP A 38 -10.07 10.05 8.48
N LEU A 39 -9.85 9.27 9.53
CA LEU A 39 -9.89 9.74 10.93
C LEU A 39 -8.56 10.32 11.41
N HIS A 40 -7.54 10.42 10.54
CA HIS A 40 -6.20 10.90 10.86
C HIS A 40 -5.57 10.20 12.07
N ILE A 41 -5.84 8.89 12.24
CA ILE A 41 -5.31 8.09 13.36
C ILE A 41 -3.77 8.09 13.39
N PRO A 42 -3.05 7.84 12.27
CA PRO A 42 -1.59 7.87 12.29
C PRO A 42 -1.03 9.22 12.76
N ASP A 43 -1.60 10.33 12.27
CA ASP A 43 -1.21 11.67 12.67
C ASP A 43 -1.50 11.93 14.16
N GLY A 44 -2.66 11.50 14.66
CA GLY A 44 -3.04 11.63 16.06
C GLY A 44 -2.09 10.87 16.98
N VAL A 45 -1.79 9.60 16.68
CA VAL A 45 -0.81 8.82 17.45
C VAL A 45 0.58 9.46 17.37
N HIS A 46 0.97 10.01 16.22
CA HIS A 46 2.24 10.71 16.07
C HIS A 46 2.32 11.96 16.97
N ARG A 47 1.28 12.79 17.00
CA ARG A 47 1.20 13.98 17.87
C ARG A 47 1.21 13.63 19.36
N LEU A 48 0.69 12.46 19.72
CA LEU A 48 0.72 11.91 21.08
C LEU A 48 2.08 11.26 21.45
N GLY A 49 3.13 11.43 20.63
CA GLY A 49 4.48 10.91 20.92
C GLY A 49 4.76 9.52 20.32
N GLY A 50 3.94 9.06 19.36
CA GLY A 50 4.13 7.81 18.64
C GLY A 50 3.56 6.56 19.32
N ALA A 51 2.96 6.71 20.49
CA ALA A 51 2.30 5.65 21.24
C ALA A 51 1.09 6.23 21.99
N ALA A 52 -0.08 5.58 21.87
CA ALA A 52 -1.31 6.07 22.50
C ALA A 52 -2.32 4.95 22.81
N THR A 53 -3.13 5.15 23.84
CA THR A 53 -4.28 4.31 24.18
C THR A 53 -5.49 4.64 23.29
N LEU A 54 -6.50 3.76 23.25
CA LEU A 54 -7.71 4.03 22.46
C LEU A 54 -8.46 5.30 22.88
N PRO A 55 -8.65 5.60 24.18
CA PRO A 55 -9.30 6.84 24.60
C PRO A 55 -8.54 8.09 24.14
N GLU A 56 -7.20 8.07 24.22
CA GLU A 56 -6.35 9.18 23.76
C GLU A 56 -6.47 9.38 22.24
N ILE A 57 -6.39 8.30 21.46
CA ILE A 57 -6.58 8.35 20.00
C ILE A 57 -7.97 8.89 19.64
N LEU A 58 -8.99 8.42 20.35
CA LEU A 58 -10.37 8.83 20.13
C LEU A 58 -10.58 10.31 20.42
N ALA A 59 -10.01 10.81 21.53
CA ALA A 59 -10.05 12.21 21.90
C ALA A 59 -9.29 13.08 20.90
N GLU A 60 -8.09 12.67 20.49
CA GLU A 60 -7.24 13.36 19.52
C GLU A 60 -7.89 13.41 18.12
N ALA A 61 -8.64 12.37 17.74
CA ALA A 61 -9.39 12.33 16.49
C ALA A 61 -10.73 13.11 16.55
N GLY A 62 -11.09 13.67 17.71
CA GLY A 62 -12.36 14.39 17.89
C GLY A 62 -13.61 13.51 17.72
N ILE A 63 -13.50 12.21 18.00
CA ILE A 63 -14.57 11.23 17.81
C ILE A 63 -15.40 11.13 19.10
N SER A 64 -16.71 10.88 18.98
CA SER A 64 -17.57 10.67 20.16
C SER A 64 -17.15 9.44 20.99
N PRO A 65 -17.10 9.53 22.33
CA PRO A 65 -16.71 8.42 23.22
C PRO A 65 -17.51 7.12 23.03
N CYS A 66 -18.75 7.20 22.54
CA CYS A 66 -19.59 6.02 22.29
C CYS A 66 -19.01 5.07 21.21
N ARG A 67 -18.09 5.57 20.36
CA ARG A 67 -17.48 4.80 19.27
C ARG A 67 -16.18 4.09 19.67
N LEU A 68 -15.81 4.12 20.96
CA LEU A 68 -14.59 3.45 21.46
C LEU A 68 -14.55 1.97 21.10
N ARG A 69 -15.69 1.27 21.16
CA ARG A 69 -15.80 -0.14 20.79
C ARG A 69 -15.54 -0.38 19.31
N ASP A 70 -15.98 0.53 18.46
CA ASP A 70 -15.80 0.43 17.00
C ASP A 70 -14.35 0.73 16.63
N LEU A 71 -13.77 1.78 17.22
CA LEU A 71 -12.35 2.11 17.08
C LEU A 71 -11.46 0.93 17.51
N ARG A 72 -11.78 0.28 18.65
CA ARG A 72 -11.08 -0.93 19.10
C ARG A 72 -11.09 -2.04 18.05
N ARG A 73 -12.21 -2.26 17.36
CA ARG A 73 -12.32 -3.29 16.30
C ARG A 73 -11.44 -2.93 15.11
N VAL A 74 -11.48 -1.68 14.64
CA VAL A 74 -10.63 -1.17 13.55
C VAL A 74 -9.15 -1.32 13.90
N MET A 75 -8.74 -0.86 15.08
CA MET A 75 -7.35 -0.93 15.53
C MET A 75 -6.86 -2.38 15.66
N ARG A 76 -7.71 -3.33 16.07
CA ARG A 76 -7.35 -4.76 16.07
C ARG A 76 -7.06 -5.28 14.67
N VAL A 77 -7.88 -4.91 13.68
CA VAL A 77 -7.61 -5.29 12.27
C VAL A 77 -6.26 -4.73 11.83
N LEU A 78 -5.98 -3.45 12.11
CA LEU A 78 -4.74 -2.79 11.71
C LEU A 78 -3.49 -3.31 12.42
N THR A 79 -3.64 -3.86 13.63
CA THR A 79 -2.54 -4.54 14.33
C THR A 79 -2.28 -5.94 13.79
N VAL A 80 -3.33 -6.75 13.66
CA VAL A 80 -3.21 -8.18 13.29
C VAL A 80 -2.94 -8.34 11.79
N SER A 81 -3.53 -7.47 10.96
CA SER A 81 -3.38 -7.52 9.49
C SER A 81 -2.21 -6.65 9.06
N GLY A 82 -1.06 -7.28 8.81
CA GLY A 82 0.08 -6.61 8.19
C GLY A 82 0.92 -5.71 9.11
N GLY A 83 0.58 -5.61 10.41
CA GLY A 83 1.40 -4.89 11.39
C GLY A 83 1.43 -3.38 11.18
N ILE A 84 0.32 -2.78 10.77
CA ILE A 84 0.22 -1.33 10.57
C ILE A 84 0.41 -0.59 11.90
N PHE A 85 -0.08 -1.16 13.00
CA PHE A 85 0.24 -0.71 14.37
C PHE A 85 0.72 -1.89 15.21
N THR A 86 1.50 -1.65 16.26
CA THR A 86 1.84 -2.67 17.27
C THR A 86 1.14 -2.39 18.58
N VAL A 87 0.91 -3.43 19.38
CA VAL A 87 0.28 -3.32 20.69
C VAL A 87 1.28 -3.67 21.78
N GLN A 88 1.42 -2.78 22.77
CA GLN A 88 2.15 -3.04 24.00
C GLN A 88 1.17 -3.07 25.18
N ARG A 89 1.26 -4.12 26.01
CA ARG A 89 0.57 -4.14 27.31
C ARG A 89 1.40 -3.35 28.31
N GLN A 90 0.77 -2.42 29.03
CA GLN A 90 1.42 -1.77 30.15
C GLN A 90 1.54 -2.73 31.35
N PRO A 91 2.63 -2.66 32.13
CA PRO A 91 2.84 -3.50 33.30
C PRO A 91 2.05 -3.04 34.56
N SER A 92 1.57 -1.80 34.60
CA SER A 92 0.66 -1.34 35.67
C SER A 92 -0.73 -1.94 35.49
N HIS A 93 -1.46 -2.15 36.59
CA HIS A 93 -2.79 -2.78 36.69
C HIS A 93 -3.94 -2.20 35.80
N SER A 94 -3.63 -1.33 34.84
CA SER A 94 -4.57 -0.91 33.81
C SER A 94 -4.67 -1.99 32.73
N GLU A 95 -5.90 -2.38 32.37
CA GLU A 95 -6.17 -3.23 31.19
C GLU A 95 -5.88 -2.52 29.85
N ASP A 96 -5.50 -1.24 29.88
CA ASP A 96 -5.34 -0.45 28.68
C ASP A 96 -4.09 -0.84 27.89
N VAL A 97 -4.34 -1.25 26.66
CA VAL A 97 -3.32 -1.52 25.66
C VAL A 97 -2.89 -0.23 24.97
N VAL A 98 -1.59 -0.08 24.76
CA VAL A 98 -1.01 1.06 24.04
C VAL A 98 -0.71 0.65 22.60
N TYR A 99 -1.19 1.43 21.65
CA TYR A 99 -0.94 1.25 20.23
C TYR A 99 0.23 2.13 19.80
N LYS A 100 1.19 1.54 19.10
CA LYS A 100 2.39 2.23 18.60
C LYS A 100 2.45 2.25 17.09
N LEU A 101 2.98 3.34 16.55
CA LEU A 101 3.33 3.42 15.14
C LEU A 101 4.39 2.36 14.80
N THR A 102 4.28 1.83 13.58
CA THR A 102 5.30 1.02 12.93
C THR A 102 5.87 1.80 11.75
N ALA A 103 6.90 1.28 11.11
CA ALA A 103 7.41 1.89 9.87
C ALA A 103 6.29 2.09 8.82
N ALA A 104 5.35 1.14 8.71
CA ALA A 104 4.25 1.22 7.76
C ALA A 104 3.27 2.36 8.10
N SER A 105 2.82 2.49 9.36
CA SER A 105 1.94 3.61 9.74
C SER A 105 2.65 4.96 9.79
N HIS A 106 3.96 5.00 10.02
CA HIS A 106 4.73 6.24 9.89
C HIS A 106 4.71 6.81 8.47
N LEU A 107 4.68 5.98 7.43
CA LEU A 107 4.55 6.43 6.03
C LEU A 107 3.17 7.05 5.72
N LEU A 108 2.20 6.92 6.63
CA LEU A 108 0.87 7.51 6.53
C LEU A 108 0.76 8.85 7.28
N VAL A 109 1.77 9.22 8.07
CA VAL A 109 1.80 10.52 8.77
C VAL A 109 2.08 11.62 7.73
N ARG A 110 1.35 12.73 7.82
CA ARG A 110 1.56 13.89 6.96
C ARG A 110 2.90 14.53 7.28
N ASP A 111 3.68 14.87 6.24
CA ASP A 111 4.99 15.49 6.41
C ASP A 111 4.89 16.78 7.24
N ASN A 112 5.41 16.72 8.47
CA ASN A 112 5.91 17.92 9.11
C ASN A 112 7.27 18.20 8.47
N LYS A 113 7.57 19.46 8.15
CA LYS A 113 8.59 19.95 7.20
C LYS A 113 10.05 19.46 7.40
N SER A 114 10.33 18.52 8.30
CA SER A 114 11.65 18.00 8.67
C SER A 114 11.90 16.51 8.35
N SER A 115 10.93 15.76 7.80
CA SER A 115 11.10 14.32 7.56
C SER A 115 11.83 14.03 6.23
N ARG A 116 12.89 13.21 6.27
CA ARG A 116 13.62 12.74 5.08
C ARG A 116 12.88 11.63 4.31
N THR A 117 11.75 11.17 4.83
CA THR A 117 10.95 10.07 4.26
C THR A 117 9.72 10.64 3.56
N MET A 118 9.61 10.40 2.25
CA MET A 118 8.46 10.83 1.45
C MET A 118 7.18 10.12 1.91
N SER A 119 6.18 10.87 2.38
CA SER A 119 4.88 10.31 2.79
C SER A 119 4.22 9.53 1.64
N LEU A 120 3.74 8.32 1.90
CA LEU A 120 2.98 7.52 0.95
C LEU A 120 1.47 7.78 1.03
N LEU A 121 1.04 8.62 1.98
CA LEU A 121 -0.36 8.93 2.23
C LEU A 121 -1.14 9.34 0.97
N PRO A 122 -0.64 10.24 0.09
CA PRO A 122 -1.40 10.65 -1.10
C PRO A 122 -1.67 9.48 -2.06
N ASN A 123 -0.68 8.58 -2.22
CA ASN A 123 -0.81 7.42 -3.10
C ASN A 123 -1.77 6.38 -2.52
N VAL A 124 -1.62 6.05 -1.24
CA VAL A 124 -2.48 5.08 -0.55
C VAL A 124 -3.92 5.59 -0.48
N HIS A 125 -4.12 6.87 -0.21
CA HIS A 125 -5.44 7.49 -0.19
C HIS A 125 -6.11 7.48 -1.56
N LEU A 126 -5.36 7.78 -2.64
CA LEU A 126 -5.87 7.69 -4.01
C LEU A 126 -6.31 6.27 -4.37
N MET A 127 -5.51 5.25 -4.04
CA MET A 127 -5.83 3.84 -4.28
C MET A 127 -7.10 3.41 -3.53
N LEU A 128 -7.19 3.73 -2.24
CA LEU A 128 -8.37 3.39 -1.44
C LEU A 128 -9.62 4.13 -1.92
N THR A 129 -9.48 5.36 -2.39
CA THR A 129 -10.57 6.14 -2.97
C THR A 129 -11.05 5.54 -4.30
N ALA A 130 -10.13 5.07 -5.16
CA ALA A 130 -10.47 4.37 -6.39
C ALA A 130 -11.25 3.07 -6.11
N CYS A 131 -10.82 2.28 -5.12
CA CYS A 131 -11.54 1.08 -4.69
C CYS A 131 -12.92 1.37 -4.07
N ARG A 132 -13.09 2.52 -3.40
CA ARG A 132 -14.36 2.91 -2.74
C ARG A 132 -15.43 3.42 -3.71
N HIS A 133 -15.03 4.14 -4.75
CA HIS A 133 -15.97 4.74 -5.69
C HIS A 133 -16.26 3.87 -6.91
N GLY A 134 -15.55 2.76 -7.07
CA GLY A 134 -15.82 1.78 -8.10
C GLY A 134 -15.83 2.34 -9.52
N PHE A 135 -15.32 3.55 -9.81
CA PHE A 135 -15.21 4.10 -11.16
C PHE A 135 -14.30 5.35 -11.17
N CYS A 136 -13.42 5.36 -12.18
CA CYS A 136 -12.83 6.48 -12.91
C CYS A 136 -12.08 7.59 -12.15
N MET A 137 -10.76 7.63 -12.33
CA MET A 137 -9.97 8.88 -12.31
C MET A 137 -8.88 8.84 -13.41
N ILE A 138 -9.25 9.33 -14.60
CA ILE A 138 -8.34 9.76 -15.66
C ILE A 138 -7.75 11.10 -15.19
N GLY A 139 -6.57 11.10 -14.58
CA GLY A 139 -5.97 12.36 -14.14
C GLY A 139 -4.49 12.33 -13.77
N ALA A 140 -3.97 11.19 -13.30
CA ALA A 140 -2.62 11.16 -12.74
C ALA A 140 -1.51 10.69 -13.72
N MET A 141 -1.84 9.97 -14.80
CA MET A 141 -0.82 9.37 -15.68
C MET A 141 -0.33 10.26 -16.85
N MET A 142 -0.97 11.41 -17.12
CA MET A 142 -0.60 12.27 -18.26
C MET A 142 0.55 13.27 -17.97
N THR A 143 1.28 13.13 -16.87
CA THR A 143 2.36 14.08 -16.52
C THR A 143 3.72 13.68 -17.11
N VAL A 144 3.92 12.44 -17.57
CA VAL A 144 5.23 11.96 -18.06
C VAL A 144 5.48 12.36 -19.53
N SER A 145 4.45 12.59 -20.33
CA SER A 145 4.58 12.85 -21.79
C SER A 145 5.06 14.26 -22.16
N LYS A 146 5.16 15.23 -21.23
CA LYS A 146 5.52 16.63 -21.56
C LYS A 146 6.99 17.00 -21.39
N TYR A 147 7.85 16.13 -20.84
CA TYR A 147 9.23 16.49 -20.47
C TYR A 147 10.34 15.90 -21.37
N SER A 148 10.01 15.10 -22.40
CA SER A 148 11.04 14.48 -23.26
C SER A 148 11.76 15.44 -24.21
N LYS A 149 11.31 16.70 -24.36
CA LYS A 149 11.87 17.64 -25.34
C LYS A 149 13.04 18.51 -24.83
N THR A 150 13.58 18.27 -23.63
CA THR A 150 14.58 19.17 -23.00
C THR A 150 15.76 18.48 -22.32
N ILE A 151 16.00 17.19 -22.57
CA ILE A 151 17.02 16.43 -21.82
C ILE A 151 18.41 16.63 -22.43
N PRO A 152 19.43 17.01 -21.64
CA PRO A 152 20.82 17.11 -22.09
C PRO A 152 21.38 15.78 -22.58
N SER A 153 22.48 15.78 -23.34
CA SER A 153 23.17 14.55 -23.72
C SER A 153 23.68 13.77 -22.49
N ARG A 154 23.92 12.46 -22.66
CA ARG A 154 24.44 11.57 -21.59
C ARG A 154 25.71 12.13 -20.92
N ASP A 155 26.61 12.72 -21.70
CA ASP A 155 27.87 13.30 -21.21
C ASP A 155 27.67 14.57 -20.37
N ALA A 156 26.51 15.22 -20.50
CA ALA A 156 26.07 16.35 -19.68
C ALA A 156 25.21 15.92 -18.47
N GLY A 157 25.07 14.61 -18.23
CA GLY A 157 24.30 14.06 -17.10
C GLY A 157 22.79 13.96 -17.34
N GLY A 158 22.32 14.06 -18.59
CA GLY A 158 20.91 13.88 -18.92
C GLY A 158 20.44 12.44 -18.66
N LYS A 159 19.48 12.27 -17.75
CA LYS A 159 18.80 10.99 -17.51
C LYS A 159 17.31 11.22 -17.27
N ILE A 160 16.47 10.30 -17.75
CA ILE A 160 15.06 10.25 -17.37
C ILE A 160 14.92 9.25 -16.23
N ILE A 161 14.21 9.64 -15.19
CA ILE A 161 13.81 8.75 -14.10
C ILE A 161 12.30 8.54 -14.23
N ILE A 162 11.91 7.33 -14.61
CA ILE A 162 10.52 6.88 -14.53
C ILE A 162 10.38 6.12 -13.21
N ILE A 163 9.31 6.40 -12.46
CA ILE A 163 9.00 5.67 -11.22
C ILE A 163 7.67 4.97 -11.46
N ASP A 164 7.71 3.67 -11.71
CA ASP A 164 6.52 2.88 -12.04
C ASP A 164 6.65 1.43 -11.53
N MET A 165 5.54 0.71 -11.46
CA MET A 165 5.55 -0.72 -11.14
C MET A 165 6.07 -1.52 -12.35
N VAL A 166 6.91 -2.51 -12.10
CA VAL A 166 7.40 -3.44 -13.13
C VAL A 166 6.99 -4.84 -12.71
N MET A 167 6.19 -5.50 -13.55
CA MET A 167 5.64 -6.82 -13.27
C MET A 167 6.67 -7.92 -13.47
N GLY A 168 6.53 -9.01 -12.70
CA GLY A 168 7.38 -10.20 -12.83
C GLY A 168 8.80 -10.06 -12.28
N SER A 169 9.12 -8.95 -11.59
CA SER A 169 10.39 -8.82 -10.89
C SER A 169 10.50 -9.90 -9.81
N GLU A 170 11.56 -10.71 -9.86
CA GLU A 170 11.78 -11.78 -8.89
C GLU A 170 11.91 -11.19 -7.47
N SER A 171 10.98 -11.57 -6.59
CA SER A 171 11.02 -11.21 -5.17
C SER A 171 10.62 -12.43 -4.34
N PRO A 172 11.40 -12.79 -3.29
CA PRO A 172 11.04 -13.87 -2.38
C PRO A 172 9.89 -13.49 -1.43
N ASP A 173 9.49 -12.21 -1.38
CA ASP A 173 8.39 -11.74 -0.53
C ASP A 173 7.03 -11.97 -1.22
N ILE A 174 6.24 -12.91 -0.70
CA ILE A 174 4.90 -13.24 -1.20
C ILE A 174 3.99 -11.99 -1.21
N LYS A 175 4.12 -11.08 -0.24
CA LYS A 175 3.31 -9.84 -0.22
C LYS A 175 3.63 -8.94 -1.40
N HIS A 176 4.89 -8.90 -1.82
CA HIS A 176 5.32 -8.13 -2.99
C HIS A 176 4.67 -8.71 -4.25
N VAL A 177 4.79 -10.03 -4.45
CA VAL A 177 4.21 -10.73 -5.62
C VAL A 177 2.68 -10.61 -5.64
N GLU A 178 2.02 -10.83 -4.51
CA GLU A 178 0.56 -10.70 -4.39
C GLU A 178 0.11 -9.26 -4.69
N THR A 179 0.83 -8.27 -4.17
CA THR A 179 0.49 -6.86 -4.44
C THR A 179 0.67 -6.50 -5.91
N GLN A 180 1.71 -7.00 -6.58
CA GLN A 180 1.90 -6.80 -8.02
C GLN A 180 0.71 -7.36 -8.82
N VAL A 181 0.32 -8.62 -8.60
CA VAL A 181 -0.79 -9.24 -9.34
C VAL A 181 -2.14 -8.56 -9.04
N LEU A 182 -2.37 -8.14 -7.79
CA LEU A 182 -3.59 -7.38 -7.44
C LEU A 182 -3.60 -5.98 -8.06
N TYR A 183 -2.43 -5.37 -8.25
CA TYR A 183 -2.28 -4.07 -8.89
C TYR A 183 -2.55 -4.18 -10.40
N ASP A 184 -2.05 -5.22 -11.06
CA ASP A 184 -2.37 -5.55 -12.46
C ASP A 184 -3.87 -5.71 -12.70
N LEU A 185 -4.52 -6.50 -11.84
CA LEU A 185 -5.98 -6.64 -11.86
C LEU A 185 -6.70 -5.29 -11.67
N MET A 186 -6.16 -4.40 -10.85
CA MET A 186 -6.73 -3.06 -10.61
C MET A 186 -6.52 -2.15 -11.82
N ILE A 187 -5.37 -2.21 -12.50
CA ILE A 187 -5.09 -1.42 -13.70
C ILE A 187 -5.97 -1.83 -14.87
N MET A 188 -6.44 -3.08 -14.99
CA MET A 188 -7.44 -3.44 -16.02
C MET A 188 -8.72 -2.59 -15.99
N ASN A 189 -9.09 -2.02 -14.82
CA ASN A 189 -10.25 -1.12 -14.70
C ASN A 189 -10.00 0.28 -15.26
N PHE A 190 -8.75 0.60 -15.58
CA PHE A 190 -8.32 1.79 -16.28
C PHE A 190 -7.85 1.31 -17.67
N ASN A 191 -7.99 2.09 -18.75
CA ASN A 191 -7.31 1.72 -20.01
C ASN A 191 -5.77 1.85 -19.91
N GLY A 192 -5.20 1.65 -18.72
CA GLY A 192 -3.78 1.59 -18.46
C GLY A 192 -3.26 0.23 -18.91
N VAL A 193 -2.08 0.25 -19.52
CA VAL A 193 -1.36 -0.96 -19.92
C VAL A 193 -0.17 -1.04 -18.98
N GLU A 194 -0.20 -2.02 -18.08
CA GLU A 194 1.00 -2.45 -17.36
C GLU A 194 1.98 -3.07 -18.34
N ARG A 195 3.26 -2.99 -18.02
CA ARG A 195 4.32 -3.48 -18.89
C ARG A 195 5.31 -4.28 -18.10
N ASP A 196 5.60 -5.49 -18.56
CA ASP A 196 6.75 -6.22 -18.09
C ASP A 196 8.06 -5.55 -18.58
N GLU A 197 9.21 -6.08 -18.14
CA GLU A 197 10.50 -5.52 -18.57
C GLU A 197 10.70 -5.58 -20.10
N GLN A 198 10.16 -6.60 -20.78
CA GLN A 198 10.30 -6.77 -22.22
C GLN A 198 9.47 -5.72 -22.98
N GLU A 199 8.26 -5.45 -22.53
CA GLU A 199 7.37 -4.42 -23.07
C GLU A 199 7.91 -3.01 -22.82
N TRP A 200 8.51 -2.77 -21.65
CA TRP A 200 9.22 -1.52 -21.37
C TRP A 200 10.45 -1.34 -22.26
N ASN A 201 11.27 -2.38 -22.43
CA ASN A 201 12.44 -2.36 -23.32
C ASN A 201 12.05 -1.94 -24.74
N LYS A 202 10.98 -2.52 -25.29
CA LYS A 202 10.47 -2.16 -26.62
C LYS A 202 10.19 -0.67 -26.76
N ILE A 203 9.53 -0.06 -25.77
CA ILE A 203 9.23 1.37 -25.76
C ILE A 203 10.50 2.21 -25.68
N PHE A 204 11.47 1.80 -24.87
CA PHE A 204 12.72 2.55 -24.72
C PHE A 204 13.52 2.56 -26.02
N VAL A 205 13.59 1.42 -26.72
CA VAL A 205 14.24 1.31 -28.02
C VAL A 205 13.51 2.14 -29.07
N GLU A 206 12.19 2.06 -29.15
CA GLU A 206 11.37 2.88 -30.08
C GLU A 206 11.52 4.39 -29.80
N ALA A 207 11.70 4.78 -28.54
CA ALA A 207 11.92 6.16 -28.13
C ALA A 207 13.38 6.65 -28.32
N GLY A 208 14.29 5.79 -28.81
CA GLY A 208 15.66 6.15 -29.15
C GLY A 208 16.67 6.07 -28.01
N PHE A 209 16.32 5.45 -26.88
CA PHE A 209 17.25 5.22 -25.76
C PHE A 209 18.11 3.99 -26.02
N LYS A 210 19.40 4.08 -25.69
CA LYS A 210 20.38 3.00 -25.93
C LYS A 210 20.55 2.07 -24.76
N GLN A 211 20.35 2.57 -23.54
CA GLN A 211 20.53 1.82 -22.30
C GLN A 211 19.45 2.22 -21.29
N TYR A 212 19.05 1.26 -20.47
CA TYR A 212 18.18 1.51 -19.33
C TYR A 212 18.63 0.70 -18.11
N LYS A 213 18.21 1.12 -16.91
CA LYS A 213 18.43 0.40 -15.67
C LYS A 213 17.15 0.41 -14.84
N ILE A 214 16.64 -0.76 -14.46
CA ILE A 214 15.49 -0.91 -13.57
C ILE A 214 15.99 -1.25 -12.16
N MET A 215 15.48 -0.58 -11.14
CA MET A 215 15.86 -0.76 -9.74
C MET A 215 14.61 -0.86 -8.86
N PRO A 216 14.28 -2.04 -8.28
CA PRO A 216 13.10 -2.21 -7.42
C PRO A 216 13.35 -1.68 -6.00
N VAL A 217 13.52 -0.37 -5.86
CA VAL A 217 13.96 0.26 -4.59
C VAL A 217 12.85 0.99 -3.84
N LEU A 218 11.61 1.01 -4.34
CA LEU A 218 10.49 1.76 -3.77
C LEU A 218 9.29 0.85 -3.43
N GLY A 219 9.54 -0.23 -2.68
CA GLY A 219 8.51 -1.20 -2.30
C GLY A 219 8.09 -2.02 -3.51
N VAL A 220 6.85 -1.84 -3.97
CA VAL A 220 6.32 -2.48 -5.19
C VAL A 220 6.64 -1.70 -6.48
N ARG A 221 7.29 -0.54 -6.39
CA ARG A 221 7.67 0.28 -7.54
C ARG A 221 9.16 0.16 -7.83
N SER A 222 9.48 0.29 -9.11
CA SER A 222 10.84 0.36 -9.62
C SER A 222 11.18 1.78 -10.08
N ILE A 223 12.44 2.14 -9.91
CA ILE A 223 13.04 3.28 -10.59
C ILE A 223 13.62 2.77 -11.90
N ILE A 224 13.19 3.34 -13.02
CA ILE A 224 13.73 3.06 -14.34
C ILE A 224 14.52 4.29 -14.79
N GLU A 225 15.83 4.13 -14.95
CA GLU A 225 16.71 5.16 -15.50
C GLU A 225 16.91 4.91 -17.00
N LEU A 226 16.61 5.90 -17.83
CA LEU A 226 16.83 5.85 -19.28
C LEU A 226 18.01 6.73 -19.69
N TYR A 227 18.84 6.21 -20.59
CA TYR A 227 20.06 6.85 -21.08
C TYR A 227 19.98 7.05 -22.61
N PRO A 228 20.13 8.31 -23.09
CA PRO A 228 20.19 8.61 -24.52
C PRO A 228 21.33 7.89 -25.26
#